data_AF-A0A968SCG2-F1
#
_entry.id   AF-A0A968SCG2-F1
#
_cell.length_a   1.000
_cell.length_b   1.000
_cell.length_c   1.000
_cell.angle_alpha   90.00
_cell.angle_beta   90.00
_cell.angle_gamma   90.00
#
_symmetry.space_group_name_H-M   'P 1'
#
loop_
_entity.id
_entity.type
_entity.pdbx_description
1 polymer ?
#
loop_
_entity_poly.entity_id
_entity_poly.type
_entity_poly.pdbx_seq_one_letter_code
_entity_poly.pdbx_strand_id
1 'polypeptide(L)' 'MASTSPAKNRPVPQSGNPPYPYRTLWAGLLLAGNILIAAVYFHLVNPN' A
#
# COMPACT_ATOMS: atom_id res chain seq x y z
N MET A 1 28.00 -21.41 -22.30
CA MET A 1 28.15 -20.13 -21.58
C MET A 1 27.02 -20.06 -20.56
N ALA A 2 27.32 -20.30 -19.29
CA ALA A 2 26.31 -20.38 -18.23
C ALA A 2 25.87 -18.97 -17.81
N SER A 3 24.57 -18.69 -17.87
CA SER A 3 23.93 -17.49 -17.35
C SER A 3 23.94 -17.50 -15.82
N THR A 4 25.06 -17.08 -15.23
CA THR A 4 25.14 -16.81 -13.79
C THR A 4 24.34 -15.54 -13.51
N SER A 5 23.11 -15.69 -13.02
CA SER A 5 22.32 -14.59 -12.47
C SER A 5 22.58 -14.50 -10.95
N PRO A 6 23.25 -13.44 -10.45
CA PRO A 6 23.58 -13.30 -9.05
C PRO A 6 22.35 -12.86 -8.24
N ALA A 7 21.44 -13.80 -7.95
CA ALA A 7 20.25 -13.53 -7.14
C ALA A 7 20.06 -14.50 -5.97
N LYS A 8 21.11 -15.26 -5.59
CA LYS A 8 21.00 -16.37 -4.62
C LYS A 8 21.38 -16.04 -3.16
N ASN A 9 21.93 -14.86 -2.86
CA ASN A 9 22.32 -14.47 -1.48
C ASN A 9 21.63 -13.17 -1.02
N ARG A 10 20.31 -13.22 -0.78
CA ARG A 10 19.62 -12.17 -0.01
C ARG A 10 19.16 -12.77 1.32
N PRO A 11 19.75 -12.39 2.48
CA PRO A 11 19.33 -12.88 3.80
C PRO A 11 17.99 -12.28 4.26
N VAL A 12 17.36 -11.44 3.43
CA VAL A 12 16.10 -10.76 3.71
C VAL A 12 15.00 -11.30 2.79
N PRO A 13 13.81 -11.63 3.33
CA PRO A 13 12.68 -12.00 2.51
C PRO A 13 12.35 -10.85 1.57
N GLN A 14 12.43 -11.09 0.26
CA GLN A 14 11.77 -10.22 -0.69
C GLN A 14 10.26 -10.34 -0.48
N SER A 15 9.56 -9.21 -0.42
CA SER A 15 8.10 -9.22 -0.39
C SER A 15 7.54 -10.00 -1.58
N GLY A 16 6.35 -10.59 -1.40
CA GLY A 16 5.73 -11.50 -2.35
C GLY A 16 5.48 -10.93 -3.75
N ASN A 17 4.90 -11.73 -4.63
CA ASN A 17 4.65 -11.31 -6.00
C ASN A 17 3.39 -10.42 -6.07
N PRO A 18 3.36 -9.41 -6.96
CA PRO A 18 2.15 -8.67 -7.27
C PRO A 18 1.03 -9.61 -7.78
N PRO A 19 -0.26 -9.30 -7.56
CA PRO A 19 -0.78 -8.14 -6.84
C PRO A 19 -0.69 -8.29 -5.30
N TYR A 20 -0.60 -7.19 -4.56
CA TYR A 20 -0.50 -7.17 -3.09
C TYR A 20 -1.85 -6.83 -2.41
N PRO A 21 -2.90 -7.65 -2.56
CA PRO A 21 -4.27 -7.28 -2.18
C PRO A 21 -4.38 -6.93 -0.71
N TYR A 22 -3.67 -7.66 0.17
CA TYR A 22 -3.66 -7.39 1.60
C TYR A 22 -3.14 -5.98 1.92
N ARG A 23 -2.01 -5.58 1.33
CA ARG A 23 -1.42 -4.25 1.55
C ARG A 23 -2.30 -3.16 0.94
N THR A 24 -2.84 -3.40 -0.26
CA THR A 24 -3.74 -2.46 -0.94
C THR A 24 -5.04 -2.25 -0.16
N LEU A 25 -5.58 -3.30 0.46
CA LEU A 25 -6.80 -3.20 1.27
C LEU A 25 -6.60 -2.27 2.47
N TRP A 26 -5.54 -2.50 3.24
CA TRP A 26 -5.23 -1.65 4.39
C TRP A 26 -4.89 -0.21 3.97
N ALA A 27 -4.08 -0.05 2.93
CA ALA A 27 -3.79 1.27 2.38
C ALA A 27 -5.06 2.01 1.90
N GLY A 28 -5.97 1.30 1.24
CA GLY A 28 -7.25 1.84 0.79
C GLY A 28 -8.16 2.24 1.95
N LEU A 29 -8.23 1.42 3.00
CA LEU A 29 -9.01 1.73 4.21
C LEU A 29 -8.47 2.99 4.91
N LEU A 30 -7.16 3.06 5.11
CA LEU A 30 -6.50 4.22 5.71
C LEU A 30 -6.71 5.49 4.87
N LEU A 31 -6.61 5.37 3.54
CA LEU A 31 -6.86 6.48 2.62
C LEU A 31 -8.31 6.96 2.70
N ALA A 32 -9.28 6.05 2.67
CA ALA A 32 -10.69 6.38 2.76
C ALA A 32 -11.02 7.07 4.10
N GLY A 33 -10.48 6.57 5.22
CA GLY A 33 -10.62 7.21 6.53
C GLY A 33 -10.03 8.62 6.56
N ASN A 34 -8.83 8.83 5.98
CA ASN A 34 -8.21 10.15 5.90
C ASN A 34 -9.05 11.14 5.05
N ILE A 35 -9.60 10.69 3.92
CA ILE A 35 -10.47 11.51 3.07
C ILE A 35 -11.77 11.86 3.81
N LEU A 36 -12.35 10.91 4.56
CA LEU A 36 -13.55 11.16 5.35
C LEU A 36 -13.31 12.23 6.42
N ILE A 37 -12.20 12.12 7.16
CA ILE A 37 -11.81 13.12 8.16
C ILE A 37 -11.58 14.49 7.50
N ALA A 38 -10.88 14.53 6.37
CA ALA A 38 -10.67 15.76 5.62
C ALA A 38 -12.00 16.36 5.15
N ALA A 39 -12.94 15.56 4.64
CA ALA A 39 -14.25 16.02 4.20
C ALA A 39 -15.08 16.61 5.35
N VAL A 40 -14.96 16.08 6.56
CA VAL A 40 -15.56 16.67 7.78
C VAL A 40 -14.84 17.98 8.15
N TYR A 41 -13.51 18.00 8.14
CA TYR A 41 -12.70 19.18 8.48
C TYR A 41 -12.95 20.36 7.53
N PHE A 42 -13.01 20.11 6.22
CA PHE A 42 -13.33 21.12 5.22
C PHE A 42 -14.83 21.46 5.18
N HIS A 43 -15.62 20.93 6.12
CA HIS A 43 -17.05 21.17 6.21
C HIS A 43 -17.86 20.74 4.96
N LEU A 44 -17.31 19.88 4.08
CA LEU A 44 -18.00 19.42 2.88
C LEU A 44 -19.24 18.57 3.20
N VAL A 45 -19.18 17.79 4.29
CA VAL A 45 -20.26 16.86 4.68
C VAL A 45 -21.19 17.46 5.74
N ASN A 46 -20.72 18.41 6.55
CA ASN A 46 -21.55 19.09 7.56
C ASN A 46 -21.14 20.57 7.73
N PRO A 47 -21.60 21.45 6.82
CA PRO A 47 -21.24 22.88 6.78
C PRO A 47 -21.99 23.81 7.73
N ASN A 48 -22.58 23.28 8.81
CA ASN A 48 -23.33 24.10 9.76
C ASN A 48 -22.45 25.11 10.50
#